data_AF-A0AA40BSB9-F1
#
_entry.id   AF-A0AA40BSB9-F1
#
_cell.length_a   1.000
_cell.length_b   1.000
_cell.length_c   1.000
_cell.angle_alpha   90.00
_cell.angle_beta   90.00
_cell.angle_gamma   90.00
#
_symmetry.space_group_name_H-M   'P 1'
#
loop_
_entity.id
_entity.type
_entity.pdbx_description
1 polymer ?
#
loop_
_entity_poly.entity_id
_entity_poly.type
_entity_poly.pdbx_seq_one_letter_code
_entity_poly.pdbx_strand_id
1 'polypeptide(L)'
;MKLSAILLAPLSLAAVSSAWKLELFATDGRKVTASGRDPNSGCKNIAFTPVLNVNRAKFNKDTSFLPDPKTFELFVNKNCQGLSYRNGDGNHRLTPARKIRSYRVKK
;
A
#
# COMPACT_ATOMS: atom_id res chain seq x y z
N MET A 1 -33.84 -47.23 8.71
CA MET A 1 -33.76 -45.82 8.26
C MET A 1 -32.35 -45.32 8.51
N LYS A 2 -31.58 -44.97 7.46
CA LYS A 2 -30.18 -44.53 7.60
C LYS A 2 -30.14 -43.01 7.54
N LEU A 3 -29.91 -42.38 8.70
CA LEU A 3 -29.69 -40.94 8.85
C LEU A 3 -28.39 -40.56 8.14
N SER A 4 -28.50 -39.96 6.95
CA SER A 4 -27.36 -39.37 6.26
C SER A 4 -27.06 -38.03 6.92
N ALA A 5 -26.05 -38.02 7.79
CA ALA A 5 -25.51 -36.80 8.39
C ALA A 5 -24.82 -35.98 7.30
N ILE A 6 -25.45 -34.88 6.89
CA ILE A 6 -24.85 -33.90 5.97
C ILE A 6 -23.77 -33.15 6.76
N LEU A 7 -22.51 -33.48 6.48
CA LEU A 7 -21.35 -32.73 6.96
C LEU A 7 -21.37 -31.31 6.39
N LEU A 8 -21.73 -30.34 7.24
CA LEU A 8 -21.48 -28.92 7.00
C LEU A 8 -19.97 -28.66 7.13
N ALA A 9 -19.27 -28.62 6.01
CA ALA A 9 -17.87 -28.19 5.98
C ALA A 9 -17.78 -26.68 6.33
N PRO A 10 -16.98 -26.27 7.32
CA PRO A 10 -16.78 -24.86 7.61
C PRO A 10 -15.98 -24.20 6.48
N LEU A 11 -16.58 -23.20 5.82
CA LEU A 11 -15.86 -22.27 4.95
C LEU A 11 -14.89 -21.47 5.83
N SER A 12 -13.63 -21.89 5.87
CA SER A 12 -12.57 -21.08 6.46
C SER A 12 -12.36 -19.83 5.58
N LEU A 13 -12.79 -18.67 6.08
CA LEU A 13 -12.40 -17.38 5.51
C LEU A 13 -10.89 -17.23 5.70
N ALA A 14 -10.10 -17.60 4.69
CA ALA A 14 -8.67 -17.34 4.67
C ALA A 14 -8.45 -15.83 4.82
N ALA A 15 -7.99 -15.40 5.99
CA ALA A 15 -7.65 -14.01 6.25
C ALA A 15 -6.62 -13.57 5.21
N VAL A 16 -7.00 -12.59 4.37
CA VAL A 16 -6.13 -12.12 3.31
C VAL A 16 -5.01 -11.26 3.86
N SER A 17 -3.94 -11.87 4.40
CA SER A 17 -2.78 -11.13 4.90
C SER A 17 -2.16 -10.28 3.78
N SER A 18 -1.90 -9.00 4.04
CA SER A 18 -1.20 -8.09 3.12
C SER A 18 0.30 -8.18 3.39
N ALA A 19 1.15 -8.19 2.35
CA ALA A 19 2.62 -8.18 2.43
C ALA A 19 3.21 -6.80 2.78
N TRP A 20 2.43 -5.74 2.58
CA TRP A 20 2.85 -4.37 2.88
C TRP A 20 1.66 -3.45 3.03
N LYS A 21 1.93 -2.32 3.69
CA LYS A 21 1.02 -1.20 3.87
C LYS A 21 1.76 0.12 3.67
N LEU A 22 1.26 0.96 2.77
CA LEU A 22 1.73 2.32 2.52
C LEU A 22 0.64 3.31 2.90
N GLU A 23 0.95 4.23 3.81
CA GLU A 23 0.08 5.30 4.26
C GLU A 23 0.70 6.65 3.90
N LEU A 24 0.00 7.47 3.12
CA LEU A 24 0.40 8.82 2.77
C LEU A 24 -0.48 9.82 3.49
N PHE A 25 0.13 10.78 4.19
CA PHE A 25 -0.56 11.85 4.89
C PHE A 25 -0.28 13.16 4.17
N ALA A 26 -1.36 13.87 3.82
CA ALA A 26 -1.28 15.17 3.18
C ALA A 26 -1.31 16.31 4.21
N THR A 27 -0.78 17.46 3.81
CA THR A 27 -0.78 18.68 4.63
C THR A 27 -2.19 19.18 4.96
N ASP A 28 -3.17 18.84 4.13
CA ASP A 28 -4.59 19.19 4.30
C ASP A 28 -5.38 18.16 5.14
N GLY A 29 -4.69 17.21 5.78
CA GLY A 29 -5.30 16.18 6.62
C GLY A 29 -5.81 14.95 5.87
N ARG A 30 -5.82 14.95 4.52
CA ARG A 30 -6.20 13.76 3.75
C ARG A 30 -5.19 12.62 3.93
N LYS A 31 -5.69 11.40 3.86
CA LYS A 31 -4.89 10.17 3.98
C LYS A 31 -5.16 9.21 2.83
N VAL A 32 -4.11 8.65 2.25
CA VAL A 32 -4.17 7.50 1.34
C VAL A 32 -3.65 6.29 2.08
N THR A 33 -4.36 5.18 2.00
CA THR A 33 -3.86 3.88 2.47
C THR A 33 -3.87 2.93 1.29
N ALA A 34 -2.74 2.27 1.04
CA ALA A 34 -2.60 1.20 0.08
C ALA A 34 -1.99 -0.01 0.77
N SER A 35 -2.42 -1.20 0.41
CA SER A 35 -1.83 -2.45 0.86
C SER A 35 -1.85 -3.47 -0.27
N GLY A 36 -1.00 -4.47 -0.20
CA GLY A 36 -0.94 -5.51 -1.22
C GLY A 36 -0.12 -6.70 -0.77
N ARG A 37 -0.29 -7.82 -1.49
CA ARG A 37 0.46 -9.06 -1.29
C ARG A 37 1.69 -9.18 -2.18
N ASP A 38 1.61 -8.60 -3.38
CA ASP A 38 2.73 -8.61 -4.32
C ASP A 38 3.79 -7.60 -3.87
N PRO A 39 5.06 -8.01 -3.65
CA PRO A 39 6.15 -7.08 -3.34
C PRO A 39 6.46 -6.09 -4.48
N ASN A 40 5.88 -6.29 -5.66
CA ASN A 40 5.90 -5.37 -6.79
C ASN A 40 4.47 -4.94 -7.13
N SER A 41 4.01 -3.80 -6.61
CA SER A 41 2.62 -3.37 -6.80
C SER A 41 2.25 -3.00 -8.25
N GLY A 42 3.23 -2.93 -9.15
CA GLY A 42 3.12 -2.16 -10.39
C GLY A 42 2.91 -0.66 -10.10
N CYS A 43 2.67 0.12 -11.15
CA CYS A 43 2.36 1.53 -10.97
C CYS A 43 0.88 1.76 -10.63
N LYS A 44 0.59 2.56 -9.60
CA LYS A 44 -0.77 2.90 -9.19
C LYS A 44 -0.97 4.41 -9.14
N ASN A 45 -1.98 4.88 -9.86
CA ASN A 45 -2.39 6.28 -9.84
C ASN A 45 -3.24 6.59 -8.61
N ILE A 46 -3.04 7.77 -8.03
CA ILE A 46 -3.85 8.29 -6.94
C ILE A 46 -4.95 9.16 -7.55
N ALA A 47 -6.21 8.86 -7.22
CA ALA A 47 -7.38 9.49 -7.83
C ALA A 47 -7.78 10.86 -7.21
N PHE A 48 -7.09 11.32 -6.17
CA PHE A 48 -7.44 12.55 -5.46
C PHE A 48 -7.33 13.81 -6.35
N THR A 49 -8.39 14.62 -6.31
CA THR A 49 -8.46 15.99 -6.86
C THR A 49 -8.98 16.91 -5.76
N PRO A 50 -8.29 18.02 -5.41
CA PRO A 50 -6.98 18.44 -5.91
C PRO A 50 -5.86 17.45 -5.52
N VAL A 51 -4.70 17.58 -6.18
CA VAL A 51 -3.55 16.70 -5.95
C VAL A 51 -3.11 16.70 -4.48
N LEU A 52 -2.59 15.58 -3.99
CA LEU A 52 -2.09 15.48 -2.62
C LEU A 52 -0.73 16.16 -2.48
N ASN A 53 -0.62 17.04 -1.51
CA ASN A 53 0.67 17.53 -1.00
C ASN A 53 1.04 16.72 0.23
N VAL A 54 1.84 15.67 0.03
CA VAL A 54 2.21 14.70 1.07
C VAL A 54 3.34 15.25 1.92
N ASN A 55 3.16 15.25 3.24
CA ASN A 55 4.17 15.66 4.23
C ASN A 55 4.70 14.48 5.08
N ARG A 56 4.06 13.31 4.99
CA ARG A 56 4.50 12.09 5.68
C ARG A 56 4.09 10.85 4.91
N ALA A 57 5.00 9.88 4.84
CA ALA A 57 4.76 8.56 4.26
C ALA A 57 5.17 7.51 5.29
N LYS A 58 4.24 6.63 5.65
CA LYS A 58 4.52 5.48 6.53
C LYS A 58 4.41 4.22 5.70
N PHE A 59 5.47 3.43 5.67
CA PHE A 59 5.52 2.16 4.98
C PHE A 59 5.82 1.08 6.00
N ASN A 60 4.97 0.08 6.08
CA ASN A 60 5.24 -1.11 6.86
C ASN A 60 5.30 -2.29 5.88
N LYS A 61 6.42 -3.03 5.90
CA LYS A 61 6.42 -4.40 5.41
C LYS A 61 5.60 -5.22 6.41
N ASP A 62 4.54 -5.82 5.93
CA ASP A 62 3.60 -6.53 6.78
C ASP A 62 3.73 -7.98 6.38
N THR A 63 4.29 -8.85 7.23
CA THR A 63 4.11 -10.32 7.31
C THR A 63 5.37 -11.19 7.29
N SER A 64 5.27 -12.28 8.08
CA SER A 64 6.28 -13.30 8.32
C SER A 64 6.29 -14.45 7.30
N PHE A 65 5.51 -14.39 6.21
CA PHE A 65 5.33 -15.53 5.28
C PHE A 65 5.33 -15.16 3.79
N LEU A 66 5.38 -13.88 3.43
CA LEU A 66 5.47 -13.40 2.05
C LEU A 66 6.79 -12.67 1.83
N PRO A 67 7.30 -12.60 0.59
CA PRO A 67 8.51 -11.84 0.31
C PRO A 67 8.29 -10.35 0.62
N ASP A 68 9.10 -9.80 1.54
CA ASP A 68 9.03 -8.38 1.90
C ASP A 68 9.39 -7.49 0.71
N PRO A 69 8.57 -6.47 0.38
CA PRO A 69 9.04 -5.38 -0.45
C PRO A 69 10.12 -4.57 0.28
N LYS A 70 11.09 -4.06 -0.47
CA LYS A 70 12.20 -3.27 0.09
C LYS A 70 11.90 -1.78 0.12
N THR A 71 11.16 -1.29 -0.87
CA THR A 71 10.99 0.14 -1.06
C THR A 71 9.60 0.50 -1.56
N PHE A 72 9.18 1.71 -1.23
CA PHE A 72 8.12 2.40 -1.93
C PHE A 72 8.71 3.61 -2.67
N GLU A 73 8.03 3.99 -3.74
CA GLU A 73 8.37 5.16 -4.53
C GLU A 73 7.11 5.98 -4.80
N LEU A 74 7.27 7.31 -4.71
CA LEU A 74 6.22 8.29 -4.94
C LEU A 74 6.61 9.19 -6.10
N PHE A 75 5.63 9.57 -6.91
CA PHE A 75 5.85 10.28 -8.16
C PHE A 75 4.99 11.53 -8.25
N VAL A 76 5.55 12.59 -8.85
CA VAL A 76 4.84 13.87 -9.02
C VAL A 76 3.74 13.80 -10.08
N ASN A 77 3.87 12.88 -11.04
CA ASN A 77 2.92 12.68 -12.14
C ASN A 77 2.22 11.32 -12.04
N LYS A 78 1.17 11.14 -12.85
CA LYS A 78 0.53 9.83 -13.03
C LYS A 78 1.49 8.87 -13.76
N ASN A 79 1.17 7.59 -13.74
CA ASN A 79 1.90 6.53 -14.44
C ASN A 79 3.39 6.44 -14.04
N CYS A 80 3.69 6.76 -12.77
CA CYS A 80 5.01 6.65 -12.16
C CYS A 80 6.09 7.44 -12.90
N GLN A 81 5.71 8.64 -13.36
CA GLN A 81 6.62 9.60 -13.99
C GLN A 81 7.07 10.67 -13.00
N GLY A 82 8.35 11.04 -13.08
CA GLY A 82 8.96 12.04 -12.20
C GLY A 82 9.06 11.54 -10.75
N LEU A 83 10.07 10.71 -10.48
CA LEU A 83 10.34 10.20 -9.13
C LEU A 83 10.52 11.38 -8.16
N SER A 84 9.66 11.44 -7.16
CA SER A 84 9.63 12.50 -6.16
C SER A 84 10.29 12.08 -4.85
N TYR A 85 10.06 10.83 -4.44
CA TYR A 85 10.52 10.31 -3.17
C TYR A 85 10.64 8.78 -3.23
N ARG A 86 11.64 8.22 -2.55
CA ARG A 86 11.82 6.78 -2.37
C ARG A 86 12.33 6.53 -0.96
N ASN A 87 11.75 5.54 -0.27
CA ASN A 87 12.30 5.05 0.98
C ASN A 87 11.86 3.59 1.25
N GLY A 88 12.39 2.99 2.30
CA GLY A 88 12.01 1.68 2.80
C GLY A 88 11.00 1.73 3.93
N ASP A 89 11.00 0.69 4.76
CA ASP A 89 10.16 0.55 5.94
C ASP A 89 10.31 1.75 6.91
N GLY A 90 9.25 2.04 7.66
CA GLY A 90 9.22 3.06 8.70
C GLY A 90 8.34 4.27 8.38
N ASN A 91 8.50 5.29 9.21
CA ASN A 91 7.70 6.52 9.16
C ASN A 91 8.57 7.70 8.73
N HIS A 92 8.29 8.25 7.55
CA HIS A 92 9.15 9.20 6.87
C HIS A 92 8.50 10.56 6.75
N ARG A 93 9.18 11.60 7.22
CA ARG A 93 8.76 12.99 7.02
C ARG A 93 9.24 13.49 5.66
N LEU A 94 8.34 14.09 4.89
CA LEU A 94 8.63 14.72 3.60
C LEU A 94 8.63 16.24 3.80
N THR A 95 9.83 16.81 3.98
CA THR A 95 10.05 18.26 4.09
C THR A 95 10.97 18.72 2.94
N PRO A 96 10.55 19.66 2.07
CA PRO A 96 9.20 20.23 2.00
C PRO A 96 8.16 19.18 1.59
N ALA A 97 6.87 19.48 1.82
CA ALA A 97 5.78 18.62 1.37
C ALA A 97 5.81 18.49 -0.17
N ARG A 98 5.47 17.30 -0.67
CA ARG A 98 5.65 16.95 -2.09
C ARG A 98 4.31 16.67 -2.75
N LYS A 99 4.10 17.20 -3.95
CA LYS A 99 2.98 16.84 -4.82
C LYS A 99 3.12 15.38 -5.25
N ILE A 100 2.17 14.52 -4.90
CA ILE A 100 2.18 13.09 -5.28
C ILE A 100 0.92 12.71 -6.06
N ARG A 101 1.11 12.01 -7.18
CA ARG A 101 0.05 11.56 -8.09
C ARG A 101 0.04 10.06 -8.38
N SER A 102 1.14 9.37 -8.14
CA SER A 102 1.20 7.92 -8.25
C SER A 102 2.25 7.33 -7.31
N TYR A 103 2.16 6.03 -7.07
CA TYR A 103 3.10 5.27 -6.27
C TYR A 103 3.42 3.91 -6.92
N ARG A 104 4.54 3.33 -6.51
CA ARG A 104 4.81 1.89 -6.69
C ARG A 104 5.58 1.34 -5.49
N VAL A 105 5.38 0.06 -5.20
CA VAL A 105 6.14 -0.73 -4.22
C VAL A 105 7.01 -1.72 -4.98
N LYS A 106 8.24 -1.95 -4.52
CA LYS A 106 9.24 -2.80 -5.16
C LYS A 106 10.03 -3.64 -4.16
N LYS A 107 10.43 -4.83 -4.60
CA LYS A 107 11.43 -5.70 -3.95
C LYS A 107 12.87 -5.26 -4.23
#